data_AF-A0A934MKJ3-F1
#
_entry.id   AF-A0A934MKJ3-F1
#
_cell.length_a   1.000
_cell.length_b   1.000
_cell.length_c   1.000
_cell.angle_alpha   90.00
_cell.angle_beta   90.00
_cell.angle_gamma   90.00
#
_symmetry.space_group_name_H-M   'P 1'
#
loop_
_entity.id
_entity.type
_entity.pdbx_description
1 polymer ?
#
loop_
_entity_poly.entity_id
_entity_poly.type
_entity_poly.pdbx_seq_one_letter_code
_entity_poly.pdbx_strand_id
1 'polypeptide(L)'
;MKKNVVEVQHFLSDQAGQGKAENTVTTYRRIMKAFCHWVDRNGGGLTELTRYDIQAYIKALEKEGKSASTVDKIYACIRVYARFIQRPDIVDHIRRIKPQNNRQAAPKSLENLEIKRLKREVEKDCNKRDIAIVYLLLETGVRVSELCSLNRTDVVVQERSGVMKVRNGKGGKERMIPLSRECRYHIVQYLQVRQDDEVSLFLSNQNIRLSVRAVQHMLKKYGTHPHALRHTFARRLVAEGIDISTIAELTGHSDINMTRRYSKPSQAELAEAIERAFI
;
A
#
# COMPACT_ATOMS: atom_id res chain seq x y z
N MET A 1 -3.02 -0.29 34.82
CA MET A 1 -3.93 -0.55 33.68
C MET A 1 -4.86 0.60 33.32
N LYS A 2 -5.76 1.10 34.19
CA LYS A 2 -6.76 2.12 33.78
C LYS A 2 -6.17 3.47 33.33
N LYS A 3 -5.13 3.97 34.00
CA LYS A 3 -4.51 5.29 33.71
C LYS A 3 -3.84 5.35 32.33
N ASN A 4 -2.99 4.37 32.01
CA ASN A 4 -2.29 4.32 30.72
C ASN A 4 -3.25 4.11 29.52
N VAL A 5 -4.37 3.40 29.73
CA VAL A 5 -5.39 3.23 28.67
C VAL A 5 -6.09 4.55 28.33
N VAL A 6 -6.43 5.36 29.33
CA VAL A 6 -7.05 6.68 29.14
C VAL A 6 -6.09 7.62 28.41
N GLU A 7 -4.81 7.62 28.79
CA GLU A 7 -3.79 8.47 28.17
C GLU A 7 -3.57 8.13 26.69
N VAL A 8 -3.52 6.84 26.35
CA VAL A 8 -3.44 6.40 24.95
C VAL A 8 -4.69 6.81 24.17
N GLN A 9 -5.88 6.79 24.78
CA GLN A 9 -7.10 7.27 24.11
C GLN A 9 -7.04 8.77 23.83
N HIS A 10 -6.61 9.59 24.79
CA HIS A 10 -6.45 11.04 24.59
C HIS A 10 -5.46 11.35 23.46
N PHE A 11 -4.31 10.65 23.44
CA PHE A 11 -3.34 10.77 22.35
C PHE A 11 -3.96 10.44 20.98
N LEU A 12 -4.71 9.34 20.87
CA LEU A 12 -5.30 8.93 19.60
C LEU A 12 -6.38 9.91 19.12
N SER A 13 -7.16 10.46 20.05
CA SER A 13 -8.17 11.49 19.75
C SER A 13 -7.52 12.79 19.28
N ASP A 14 -6.45 13.25 19.93
CA ASP A 14 -5.67 14.41 19.49
C ASP A 14 -5.11 14.21 18.07
N GLN A 15 -4.51 13.05 17.79
CA GLN A 15 -3.97 12.76 16.46
C GLN A 15 -5.07 12.69 15.39
N ALA A 16 -6.26 12.22 15.73
CA ALA A 16 -7.41 12.27 14.83
C ALA A 16 -7.90 13.71 14.61
N GLY A 17 -7.97 14.53 15.66
CA GLY A 17 -8.32 15.95 15.59
C GLY A 17 -7.33 16.78 14.75
N GLN A 18 -6.06 16.41 14.74
CA GLN A 18 -5.02 16.99 13.87
C GLN A 18 -5.10 16.53 12.39
N GLY A 19 -6.17 15.84 11.99
CA GLY A 19 -6.40 15.44 10.61
C GLY A 19 -5.49 14.31 10.10
N LYS A 20 -4.88 13.50 10.99
CA LYS A 20 -4.12 12.33 10.56
C LYS A 20 -5.03 11.30 9.91
N ALA A 21 -4.55 10.69 8.83
CA ALA A 21 -5.29 9.62 8.15
C ALA A 21 -5.64 8.47 9.13
N GLU A 22 -6.84 7.92 9.01
CA GLU A 22 -7.38 6.87 9.90
C GLU A 22 -6.46 5.64 10.04
N ASN A 23 -5.80 5.25 8.95
CA ASN A 23 -4.81 4.16 8.95
C ASN A 23 -3.59 4.47 9.84
N THR A 24 -3.20 5.74 9.91
CA THR A 24 -2.11 6.21 10.79
C THR A 24 -2.54 6.11 12.25
N VAL A 25 -3.75 6.56 12.58
CA VAL A 25 -4.33 6.46 13.94
C VAL A 25 -4.46 4.99 14.36
N THR A 26 -4.94 4.12 13.47
CA THR A 26 -5.03 2.67 13.74
C THR A 26 -3.65 2.05 13.98
N THR A 27 -2.63 2.48 13.21
CA THR A 27 -1.25 2.04 13.40
C THR A 27 -0.70 2.50 14.75
N TYR A 28 -0.91 3.77 15.11
CA TYR A 28 -0.51 4.33 16.40
C TYR A 28 -1.18 3.61 17.55
N ARG A 29 -2.48 3.32 17.46
CA ARG A 29 -3.22 2.54 18.48
C ARG A 29 -2.55 1.20 18.75
N ARG A 30 -2.17 0.46 17.71
CA ARG A 30 -1.50 -0.84 17.85
C ARG A 30 -0.12 -0.69 18.49
N ILE A 31 0.66 0.30 18.07
CA ILE A 31 2.01 0.55 18.59
C ILE A 31 1.92 0.95 20.08
N MET A 32 1.09 1.94 20.40
CA MET A 32 0.94 2.43 21.78
C MET A 32 0.38 1.37 22.71
N LYS A 33 -0.52 0.50 22.25
CA LYS A 33 -0.99 -0.65 23.05
C LYS A 33 0.16 -1.61 23.41
N ALA A 34 1.01 -1.95 22.44
CA ALA A 34 2.16 -2.82 22.68
C ALA A 34 3.20 -2.16 23.59
N PHE A 35 3.47 -0.87 23.39
CA PHE A 35 4.39 -0.10 24.21
C PHE A 35 3.90 0.05 25.66
N CYS A 36 2.64 0.45 25.86
CA CYS A 36 1.99 0.50 27.18
C CYS A 36 2.13 -0.83 27.94
N HIS A 37 1.85 -1.95 27.27
CA HIS A 37 1.95 -3.26 27.87
C HIS A 37 3.39 -3.62 28.29
N TRP A 38 4.38 -3.19 27.51
CA TRP A 38 5.78 -3.35 27.89
C TRP A 38 6.15 -2.47 29.08
N VAL A 39 5.72 -1.21 29.10
CA VAL A 39 5.96 -0.27 30.20
C VAL A 39 5.33 -0.77 31.51
N ASP A 40 4.08 -1.22 31.45
CA ASP A 40 3.36 -1.80 32.60
C ASP A 40 4.12 -3.00 33.20
N ARG A 41 4.69 -3.88 32.36
CA ARG A 41 5.47 -5.05 32.81
C ARG A 41 6.81 -4.69 33.45
N ASN A 42 7.38 -3.55 33.08
CA ASN A 42 8.67 -3.10 33.61
C ASN A 42 8.50 -2.11 34.78
N GLY A 43 7.27 -1.98 35.32
CA GLY A 43 6.98 -1.17 36.51
C GLY A 43 6.90 0.33 36.26
N GLY A 44 6.81 0.77 35.00
CA GLY A 44 6.76 2.19 34.64
C GLY A 44 5.35 2.72 34.41
N GLY A 45 5.23 4.05 34.29
CA GLY A 45 4.02 4.76 33.85
C GLY A 45 4.28 5.55 32.56
N LEU A 46 3.26 5.70 31.71
CA LEU A 46 3.42 6.41 30.43
C LEU A 46 3.73 7.92 30.59
N THR A 47 3.32 8.54 31.70
CA THR A 47 3.66 9.93 32.05
C THR A 47 5.07 10.09 32.65
N GLU A 48 5.64 9.01 33.19
CA GLU A 48 6.92 9.01 33.93
C GLU A 48 8.07 8.44 33.10
N LEU A 49 7.86 8.28 31.79
CA LEU A 49 8.85 7.73 30.89
C LEU A 49 10.17 8.51 30.94
N THR A 50 11.26 7.75 30.98
CA THR A 50 12.61 8.29 30.88
C THR A 50 13.23 7.90 29.54
N ARG A 51 14.32 8.58 29.19
CA ARG A 51 15.15 8.19 28.04
C ARG A 51 15.65 6.75 28.15
N TYR A 52 15.88 6.27 29.37
CA TYR A 52 16.32 4.90 29.63
C TYR A 52 15.23 3.89 29.22
N ASP A 53 13.98 4.15 29.56
CA ASP A 53 12.84 3.28 29.22
C ASP A 53 12.65 3.17 27.71
N ILE A 54 12.76 4.30 26.99
CA ILE A 54 12.66 4.29 25.53
C ILE A 54 13.81 3.47 24.92
N GLN A 55 15.05 3.68 25.40
CA GLN A 55 16.21 2.95 24.90
C GLN A 55 16.11 1.44 25.18
N ALA A 56 15.61 1.06 26.36
CA ALA A 56 15.39 -0.32 26.77
C ALA A 56 14.29 -0.99 25.92
N TYR A 57 13.20 -0.28 25.63
CA TYR A 57 12.15 -0.80 24.76
C TYR A 57 12.65 -1.03 23.33
N ILE A 58 13.40 -0.09 22.76
CA ILE A 58 14.00 -0.26 21.43
C ILE A 58 14.93 -1.49 21.40
N LYS A 59 15.78 -1.66 22.40
CA LYS A 59 16.65 -2.86 22.52
C LYS A 59 15.85 -4.15 22.64
N ALA A 60 14.73 -4.13 23.38
CA ALA A 60 13.85 -5.29 23.50
C ALA A 60 13.25 -5.68 22.13
N LEU A 61 12.79 -4.70 21.35
CA LEU A 61 12.29 -4.94 19.99
C LEU A 61 13.36 -5.50 19.06
N GLU A 62 14.59 -5.02 19.16
CA GLU A 62 15.73 -5.54 18.39
C GLU A 62 16.07 -6.99 18.80
N LYS A 63 16.05 -7.29 20.10
CA LYS A 63 16.26 -8.65 20.64
C LYS A 63 15.15 -9.63 20.24
N GLU A 64 13.92 -9.15 20.08
CA GLU A 64 12.79 -9.90 19.51
C GLU A 64 12.91 -10.16 17.99
N GLY A 65 13.97 -9.65 17.34
CA GLY A 65 14.19 -9.81 15.91
C GLY A 65 13.28 -8.94 15.04
N LYS A 66 12.73 -7.83 15.56
CA LYS A 66 11.97 -6.90 14.72
C LYS A 66 12.88 -6.25 13.68
N SER A 67 12.39 -6.13 12.44
CA SER A 67 13.13 -5.47 11.37
C SER A 67 13.42 -4.00 11.70
N ALA A 68 14.53 -3.45 11.19
CA ALA A 68 14.90 -2.05 11.36
C ALA A 68 13.80 -1.06 10.90
N SER A 69 13.05 -1.39 9.83
CA SER A 69 11.90 -0.59 9.39
C SER A 69 10.74 -0.62 10.39
N THR A 70 10.51 -1.76 11.04
CA THR A 70 9.50 -1.88 12.09
C THR A 70 9.89 -1.08 13.32
N VAL A 71 11.16 -1.18 13.76
CA VAL A 71 11.69 -0.43 14.90
C VAL A 71 11.62 1.08 14.65
N ASP A 72 12.01 1.54 13.46
CA ASP A 72 11.97 2.97 13.11
C ASP A 72 10.53 3.52 13.08
N LYS A 73 9.56 2.75 12.58
CA LYS A 73 8.12 3.12 12.64
C LYS A 73 7.59 3.21 14.07
N ILE A 74 7.96 2.27 14.93
CA ILE A 74 7.58 2.29 16.35
C ILE A 74 8.17 3.53 17.02
N TYR A 75 9.46 3.76 16.83
CA TYR A 75 10.16 4.92 17.36
C TYR A 75 9.56 6.24 16.87
N ALA A 76 9.18 6.35 15.59
CA ALA A 76 8.50 7.52 15.06
C ALA A 76 7.16 7.80 15.75
N CYS A 77 6.37 6.76 16.06
CA CYS A 77 5.14 6.89 16.84
C CYS A 77 5.44 7.38 18.28
N ILE A 78 6.45 6.80 18.94
CA ILE A 78 6.87 7.20 20.29
C ILE A 78 7.34 8.67 20.29
N ARG A 79 8.05 9.14 19.26
CA ARG A 79 8.43 10.56 19.13
C ARG A 79 7.24 11.51 18.98
N VAL A 80 6.14 11.05 18.37
CA VAL A 80 4.91 11.85 18.27
C VAL A 80 4.21 11.88 19.62
N TYR A 81 4.19 10.75 20.33
CA TYR A 81 3.68 10.66 21.70
C TYR A 81 4.47 11.53 22.69
N ALA A 82 5.81 11.49 22.65
CA ALA A 82 6.69 12.30 23.49
C ALA A 82 6.41 13.80 23.35
N ARG A 83 6.09 14.26 22.12
CA ARG A 83 5.66 15.64 21.88
C ARG A 83 4.26 15.94 22.44
N PHE A 84 3.33 14.98 22.33
CA PHE A 84 1.99 15.11 22.89
C PHE A 84 2.01 15.30 24.42
N ILE A 85 2.87 14.56 25.13
CA ILE A 85 3.07 14.73 26.58
C ILE A 85 4.05 15.86 26.93
N GLN A 86 4.42 16.71 25.97
CA GLN A 86 5.33 17.85 26.15
C GLN A 86 6.73 17.49 26.69
N ARG A 87 7.20 16.28 26.43
CA ARG A 87 8.54 15.79 26.82
C ARG A 87 9.34 15.27 25.62
N PRO A 88 9.69 16.14 24.65
CA PRO A 88 10.45 15.71 23.46
C PRO A 88 11.87 15.21 23.80
N ASP A 89 12.41 15.56 24.96
CA ASP A 89 13.75 15.19 25.45
C ASP A 89 13.92 13.68 25.68
N ILE A 90 12.85 12.95 26.05
CA ILE A 90 12.94 11.51 26.38
C ILE A 90 13.27 10.63 25.19
N VAL A 91 13.12 11.15 23.97
CA VAL A 91 13.43 10.45 22.72
C VAL A 91 14.73 10.94 22.08
N ASP A 92 15.43 11.89 22.69
CA ASP A 92 16.69 12.39 22.12
C ASP A 92 17.82 11.37 22.24
N HIS A 93 18.69 11.36 21.23
CA HIS A 93 19.86 10.48 21.15
C HIS A 93 19.59 8.98 21.39
N ILE A 94 18.38 8.48 21.11
CA ILE A 94 18.07 7.04 21.19
C ILE A 94 18.80 6.29 20.07
N ARG A 95 19.65 5.33 20.46
CA ARG A 95 20.34 4.43 19.54
C ARG A 95 19.37 3.35 19.07
N ARG A 96 19.31 3.16 17.75
CA ARG A 96 18.49 2.13 17.11
C ARG A 96 19.11 1.70 15.80
N ILE A 97 18.83 0.48 15.37
CA ILE A 97 19.15 0.02 14.02
C ILE A 97 18.33 0.87 13.04
N LYS A 98 19.00 1.71 12.26
CA LYS A 98 18.36 2.42 11.15
C LYS A 98 18.19 1.45 9.99
N PRO A 99 17.05 1.46 9.29
CA PRO A 99 16.92 0.67 8.08
C PRO A 99 18.05 1.07 7.13
N GLN A 100 18.87 0.09 6.73
CA GLN A 100 19.77 0.29 5.60
C GLN A 100 18.89 0.69 4.43
N ASN A 101 19.17 1.86 3.87
CA ASN A 101 18.47 2.36 2.71
C ASN A 101 18.99 1.57 1.50
N ASN A 102 18.63 0.28 1.43
CA ASN A 102 18.87 -0.55 0.25
C ASN A 102 17.97 0.00 -0.87
N ARG A 103 18.43 1.09 -1.49
CA ARG A 103 17.90 1.74 -2.68
C ARG A 103 17.99 0.83 -3.93
N GLN A 104 18.08 -0.50 -3.76
CA GLN A 104 18.59 -1.41 -4.78
C GLN A 104 17.74 -2.66 -5.08
N ALA A 105 16.62 -2.90 -4.41
CA ALA A 105 15.68 -3.89 -4.93
C ALA A 105 14.32 -3.24 -5.12
N ALA A 106 14.08 -2.76 -6.35
CA ALA A 106 12.73 -2.70 -6.87
C ALA A 106 12.03 -4.03 -6.53
N PRO A 107 10.82 -4.04 -5.93
CA PRO A 107 10.07 -5.28 -5.73
C PRO A 107 10.03 -6.03 -7.06
N LYS A 108 10.33 -7.34 -7.05
CA LYS A 108 10.38 -8.16 -8.26
C LYS A 108 9.09 -7.96 -9.06
N SER A 109 9.16 -7.18 -10.14
CA SER A 109 8.10 -7.15 -11.16
C SER A 109 8.00 -8.52 -11.77
N LEU A 110 6.80 -8.89 -12.19
CA LEU A 110 6.61 -10.09 -12.98
C LEU A 110 7.21 -9.88 -14.38
N GLU A 111 7.96 -10.87 -14.86
CA GLU A 111 8.41 -10.97 -16.24
C GLU A 111 7.27 -11.37 -17.18
N ASN A 112 7.45 -11.19 -18.49
CA ASN A 112 6.41 -11.48 -19.48
C ASN A 112 5.88 -12.92 -19.40
N LEU A 113 6.75 -13.90 -19.13
CA LEU A 113 6.33 -15.30 -18.95
C LEU A 113 5.52 -15.49 -17.66
N GLU A 114 5.92 -14.84 -16.57
CA GLU A 114 5.21 -14.88 -15.29
C GLU A 114 3.83 -14.21 -15.40
N ILE A 115 3.71 -13.13 -16.16
CA ILE A 115 2.42 -12.49 -16.47
C ILE A 115 1.51 -13.46 -17.23
N LYS A 116 2.01 -14.11 -18.29
CA LYS A 116 1.23 -15.09 -19.06
C LYS A 116 0.79 -16.25 -18.19
N ARG A 117 1.68 -16.74 -17.30
CA ARG A 117 1.38 -17.80 -16.35
C ARG A 117 0.28 -17.37 -15.36
N LEU A 118 0.41 -16.18 -14.76
CA LEU A 118 -0.58 -15.64 -13.84
C LEU A 118 -1.97 -15.53 -14.49
N LYS A 119 -2.05 -15.00 -15.72
CA LYS A 119 -3.31 -14.90 -16.48
C LYS A 119 -3.94 -16.28 -16.72
N ARG A 120 -3.13 -17.26 -17.15
CA ARG A 120 -3.60 -18.65 -17.33
C ARG A 120 -4.09 -19.29 -16.04
N GLU A 121 -3.36 -19.10 -14.93
CA GLU A 121 -3.72 -19.69 -13.64
C GLU A 121 -5.02 -19.10 -13.08
N VAL A 122 -5.22 -17.78 -13.16
CA VAL A 122 -6.46 -17.15 -12.67
C VAL A 122 -7.67 -17.51 -13.55
N GLU A 123 -7.49 -17.60 -14.86
CA GLU A 123 -8.57 -18.01 -15.78
C GLU A 123 -8.98 -19.47 -15.59
N LYS A 124 -8.02 -20.35 -15.30
CA LYS A 124 -8.28 -21.77 -15.02
C LYS A 124 -9.20 -22.00 -13.84
N ASP A 125 -9.21 -21.08 -12.86
CA ASP A 125 -10.10 -21.18 -11.70
C ASP A 125 -11.56 -20.81 -12.02
N CYS A 126 -11.84 -20.28 -13.22
CA CYS A 126 -13.18 -19.88 -13.69
C CYS A 126 -13.92 -18.86 -12.80
N ASN A 127 -13.25 -18.29 -11.80
CA ASN A 127 -13.82 -17.31 -10.90
C ASN A 127 -13.78 -15.92 -11.56
N LYS A 128 -14.89 -15.52 -12.19
CA LYS A 128 -15.02 -14.25 -12.92
C LYS A 128 -14.62 -13.02 -12.08
N ARG A 129 -14.90 -13.04 -10.77
CA ARG A 129 -14.49 -11.96 -9.86
C ARG A 129 -12.98 -11.88 -9.76
N ASP A 130 -12.33 -13.00 -9.44
CA ASP A 130 -10.90 -13.03 -9.19
C ASP A 130 -10.11 -12.71 -10.47
N ILE A 131 -10.59 -13.20 -11.62
CA ILE A 131 -10.07 -12.85 -12.96
C ILE A 131 -10.13 -11.33 -13.17
N ALA A 132 -11.32 -10.72 -12.99
CA ALA A 132 -11.48 -9.27 -13.16
C ALA A 132 -10.58 -8.46 -12.22
N ILE A 133 -10.40 -8.89 -10.97
CA ILE A 133 -9.50 -8.23 -10.00
C ILE A 133 -8.04 -8.29 -10.46
N VAL A 134 -7.55 -9.46 -10.89
CA VAL A 134 -6.16 -9.64 -11.33
C VAL A 134 -5.87 -8.77 -12.55
N TYR A 135 -6.73 -8.81 -13.56
CA TYR A 135 -6.59 -7.99 -14.76
C TYR A 135 -6.60 -6.49 -14.43
N LEU A 136 -7.53 -6.04 -13.59
CA LEU A 136 -7.61 -4.64 -13.21
C LEU A 136 -6.35 -4.18 -12.48
N LEU A 137 -5.85 -4.94 -11.50
CA LEU A 137 -4.61 -4.59 -10.79
C LEU A 137 -3.38 -4.57 -11.70
N LEU A 138 -3.29 -5.53 -12.62
CA LEU A 138 -2.15 -5.71 -13.51
C LEU A 138 -2.10 -4.66 -14.64
N GLU A 139 -3.25 -4.24 -15.15
CA GLU A 139 -3.32 -3.39 -16.36
C GLU A 139 -3.70 -1.93 -16.08
N THR A 140 -4.04 -1.58 -14.84
CA THR A 140 -4.31 -0.19 -14.44
C THR A 140 -3.38 0.33 -13.35
N GLY A 141 -2.66 -0.55 -12.66
CA GLY A 141 -1.75 -0.19 -11.57
C GLY A 141 -2.42 0.46 -10.35
N VAL A 142 -3.74 0.39 -10.22
CA VAL A 142 -4.46 0.91 -9.04
C VAL A 142 -4.00 0.26 -7.74
N ARG A 143 -4.09 1.01 -6.63
CA ARG A 143 -3.83 0.43 -5.31
C ARG A 143 -4.94 -0.55 -4.97
N VAL A 144 -4.62 -1.60 -4.21
CA VAL A 144 -5.64 -2.54 -3.72
C VAL A 144 -6.74 -1.85 -2.90
N SER A 145 -6.39 -0.81 -2.12
CA SER A 145 -7.37 -0.01 -1.39
C SER A 145 -8.30 0.75 -2.32
N GLU A 146 -7.76 1.32 -3.41
CA GLU A 146 -8.55 2.03 -4.42
C GLU A 146 -9.49 1.05 -5.14
N LEU A 147 -8.99 -0.14 -5.51
CA LEU A 147 -9.80 -1.21 -6.11
C LEU A 147 -10.98 -1.63 -5.22
N CYS A 148 -10.72 -1.88 -3.93
CA CYS A 148 -11.77 -2.21 -2.96
C CYS A 148 -12.76 -1.05 -2.73
N SER A 149 -12.37 0.19 -3.00
CA SER A 149 -13.20 1.39 -2.87
C SER A 149 -14.06 1.69 -4.09
N LEU A 150 -13.91 0.98 -5.21
CA LEU A 150 -14.69 1.21 -6.43
C LEU A 150 -16.16 0.84 -6.25
N ASN A 151 -17.03 1.65 -6.86
CA ASN A 151 -18.44 1.37 -7.06
C ASN A 151 -18.69 1.01 -8.54
N ARG A 152 -19.83 0.39 -8.82
CA ARG A 152 -20.28 0.13 -10.19
C ARG A 152 -20.32 1.42 -11.04
N THR A 153 -20.75 2.53 -10.43
CA THR A 153 -20.84 3.86 -11.08
C THR A 153 -19.50 4.50 -11.39
N ASP A 154 -18.40 4.02 -10.80
CA ASP A 154 -17.06 4.54 -11.09
C ASP A 154 -16.48 3.95 -12.38
N VAL A 155 -17.14 2.95 -12.97
CA VAL A 155 -16.62 2.23 -14.13
C VAL A 155 -17.61 2.36 -15.28
N VAL A 156 -17.16 2.99 -16.36
CA VAL A 156 -17.92 3.09 -17.61
C VAL A 156 -17.22 2.22 -18.64
N VAL A 157 -17.94 1.22 -19.16
CA VAL A 157 -17.46 0.31 -20.20
C VAL A 157 -18.32 0.48 -21.44
N GLN A 158 -17.66 0.76 -22.57
CA GLN A 158 -18.24 0.75 -23.90
C GLN A 158 -17.48 -0.28 -24.75
N GLU A 159 -17.98 -0.57 -25.95
CA GLU A 159 -17.37 -1.57 -26.84
C GLU A 159 -15.91 -1.22 -27.17
N ARG A 160 -15.68 0.03 -27.60
CA ARG A 160 -14.35 0.51 -28.04
C ARG A 160 -13.58 1.32 -27.01
N SER A 161 -14.21 1.72 -25.92
CA SER A 161 -13.60 2.58 -24.89
C SER A 161 -14.05 2.16 -23.49
N GLY A 162 -13.30 2.55 -22.47
CA GLY A 162 -13.74 2.37 -21.09
C GLY A 162 -12.85 3.16 -20.16
N VAL A 163 -13.44 3.63 -19.06
CA VAL A 163 -12.74 4.46 -18.09
C VAL A 163 -13.19 4.10 -16.68
N MET A 164 -12.23 4.13 -15.77
CA MET A 164 -12.45 3.93 -14.35
C MET A 164 -12.05 5.19 -13.58
N LYS A 165 -12.97 5.69 -12.76
CA LYS A 165 -12.77 6.84 -11.89
C LYS A 165 -12.25 6.39 -10.52
N VAL A 166 -11.06 6.82 -10.14
CA VAL A 166 -10.50 6.57 -8.81
C VAL A 166 -10.64 7.83 -7.96
N ARG A 167 -11.56 7.79 -6.98
CA ARG A 167 -11.92 8.94 -6.14
C ARG A 167 -10.87 9.28 -5.05
N ASN A 168 -10.18 8.27 -4.52
CA ASN A 168 -9.38 8.41 -3.29
C ASN A 168 -7.87 8.32 -3.51
N GLY A 169 -7.29 9.25 -4.27
CA GLY A 169 -5.85 9.52 -4.21
C GLY A 169 -5.49 10.21 -2.88
N LYS A 170 -4.30 9.91 -2.31
CA LYS A 170 -3.79 10.64 -1.14
C LYS A 170 -3.75 12.14 -1.48
N GLY A 171 -4.56 12.96 -0.81
CA GLY A 171 -4.73 14.39 -1.10
C GLY A 171 -6.02 14.77 -1.85
N GLY A 172 -7.01 13.87 -1.97
CA GLY A 172 -8.33 14.20 -2.51
C GLY A 172 -8.38 14.38 -4.03
N LYS A 173 -7.31 14.00 -4.75
CA LYS A 173 -7.26 14.08 -6.21
C LYS A 173 -7.92 12.85 -6.83
N GLU A 174 -8.98 13.09 -7.59
CA GLU A 174 -9.58 12.10 -8.46
C GLU A 174 -8.71 11.90 -9.71
N ARG A 175 -8.72 10.70 -10.29
CA ARG A 175 -8.09 10.44 -11.59
C ARG A 175 -8.92 9.47 -12.42
N MET A 176 -8.86 9.66 -13.74
CA MET A 176 -9.50 8.79 -14.71
C MET A 176 -8.46 7.84 -15.30
N ILE A 177 -8.73 6.54 -15.26
CA ILE A 177 -7.82 5.52 -15.78
C ILE A 177 -8.51 4.81 -16.95
N PRO A 178 -7.96 4.92 -18.18
CA PRO A 178 -8.46 4.17 -19.32
C PRO A 178 -8.35 2.67 -19.08
N LEU A 179 -9.36 1.92 -19.54
CA LEU A 179 -9.41 0.47 -19.41
C LEU A 179 -9.02 -0.21 -20.72
N SER A 180 -8.09 -1.14 -20.65
CA SER A 180 -7.74 -2.04 -21.75
C SER A 180 -8.95 -2.88 -22.19
N ARG A 181 -8.86 -3.48 -23.38
CA ARG A 181 -9.90 -4.40 -23.88
C ARG A 181 -10.16 -5.55 -22.91
N GLU A 182 -9.09 -6.13 -22.36
CA GLU A 182 -9.17 -7.27 -21.44
C GLU A 182 -9.82 -6.89 -20.11
N CYS A 183 -9.45 -5.74 -19.53
CA CYS A 183 -10.12 -5.23 -18.33
C CYS A 183 -11.62 -5.04 -18.56
N ARG A 184 -12.01 -4.41 -19.68
CA ARG A 184 -13.41 -4.20 -20.04
C ARG A 184 -14.15 -5.53 -20.16
N TYR A 185 -13.58 -6.50 -20.87
CA TYR A 185 -14.15 -7.82 -21.05
C TYR A 185 -14.41 -8.52 -19.71
N HIS A 186 -13.39 -8.62 -18.85
CA HIS A 186 -13.52 -9.35 -17.58
C HIS A 186 -14.42 -8.63 -16.57
N ILE A 187 -14.44 -7.29 -16.55
CA ILE A 187 -15.40 -6.54 -15.74
C ILE A 187 -16.83 -6.86 -16.18
N VAL A 188 -17.12 -6.82 -17.47
CA VAL A 188 -18.46 -7.14 -18.01
C VAL A 188 -18.84 -8.58 -17.67
N GLN A 189 -17.93 -9.54 -17.87
CA GLN A 189 -18.18 -10.95 -17.52
C GLN A 189 -18.51 -11.15 -16.04
N TYR A 190 -17.82 -10.45 -15.16
CA TYR A 190 -18.11 -10.48 -13.73
C TYR A 190 -19.46 -9.84 -13.40
N LEU A 191 -19.77 -8.67 -13.97
CA LEU A 191 -21.04 -7.99 -13.72
C LEU A 191 -22.25 -8.79 -14.24
N GLN A 192 -22.10 -9.55 -15.32
CA GLN A 192 -23.16 -10.41 -15.86
C GLN A 192 -23.59 -11.54 -14.92
N VAL A 193 -22.72 -11.98 -14.01
CA VAL A 193 -23.06 -13.03 -13.03
C VAL A 193 -23.51 -12.48 -11.68
N ARG A 194 -23.53 -11.14 -11.52
CA ARG A 194 -24.03 -10.49 -10.31
C ARG A 194 -25.53 -10.26 -10.43
N GLN A 195 -26.27 -10.73 -9.42
CA GLN A 195 -27.73 -10.56 -9.30
C GLN A 195 -28.10 -9.68 -8.11
N ASP A 196 -27.12 -9.04 -7.47
CA ASP A 196 -27.31 -8.20 -6.30
C ASP A 196 -27.42 -6.70 -6.68
N ASP A 197 -27.91 -5.91 -5.73
CA ASP A 197 -28.04 -4.44 -5.84
C ASP A 197 -26.89 -3.69 -5.12
N GLU A 198 -25.84 -4.39 -4.70
CA GLU A 198 -24.75 -3.78 -3.93
C GLU A 198 -23.92 -2.84 -4.82
N VAL A 199 -23.79 -1.59 -4.35
CA VAL A 199 -23.15 -0.48 -5.06
C VAL A 199 -21.66 -0.74 -5.34
N SER A 200 -21.01 -1.48 -4.45
CA SER A 200 -19.59 -1.84 -4.54
C SER A 200 -19.28 -2.64 -5.81
N LEU A 201 -18.20 -2.32 -6.51
CA LEU A 201 -17.82 -3.01 -7.75
C LEU A 201 -17.44 -4.47 -7.51
N PHE A 202 -16.67 -4.76 -6.46
CA PHE A 202 -16.23 -6.11 -6.12
C PHE A 202 -16.78 -6.55 -4.76
N LEU A 203 -17.30 -7.79 -4.73
CA LEU A 203 -17.91 -8.38 -3.54
C LEU A 203 -17.10 -9.56 -2.99
N SER A 204 -17.19 -9.75 -1.69
CA SER A 204 -16.83 -11.01 -1.03
C SER A 204 -17.87 -12.10 -1.32
N ASN A 205 -17.60 -13.32 -0.87
CA ASN A 205 -18.55 -14.44 -0.97
C ASN A 205 -19.80 -14.24 -0.09
N GLN A 206 -19.82 -13.23 0.79
CA GLN A 206 -20.96 -12.85 1.63
C GLN A 206 -21.75 -11.68 1.03
N ASN A 207 -21.53 -11.35 -0.25
CA ASN A 207 -22.16 -10.24 -0.97
C ASN A 207 -21.94 -8.83 -0.39
N ILE A 208 -20.99 -8.68 0.52
CA ILE A 208 -20.53 -7.36 1.01
C ILE A 208 -19.28 -6.90 0.28
N ARG A 209 -18.97 -5.59 0.33
CA ARG A 209 -17.76 -5.00 -0.25
C ARG A 209 -16.51 -5.81 0.07
N LEU A 210 -15.73 -6.09 -0.97
CA LEU A 210 -14.51 -6.86 -0.83
C LEU A 210 -13.43 -6.10 -0.04
N SER A 211 -12.89 -6.74 0.99
CA SER A 211 -11.83 -6.13 1.81
C SER A 211 -10.45 -6.26 1.19
N VAL A 212 -9.55 -5.33 1.53
CA VAL A 212 -8.15 -5.36 1.10
C VAL A 212 -7.46 -6.67 1.50
N ARG A 213 -7.76 -7.18 2.71
CA ARG A 213 -7.19 -8.44 3.20
C ARG A 213 -7.67 -9.64 2.37
N ALA A 214 -8.94 -9.64 1.96
CA ALA A 214 -9.49 -10.69 1.12
C ALA A 214 -8.79 -10.73 -0.25
N VAL A 215 -8.59 -9.57 -0.89
CA VAL A 215 -7.82 -9.48 -2.15
C VAL A 215 -6.38 -9.96 -1.96
N GLN A 216 -5.71 -9.52 -0.90
CA GLN A 216 -4.34 -9.96 -0.61
C GLN A 216 -4.26 -11.46 -0.37
N HIS A 217 -5.21 -12.04 0.35
CA HIS A 217 -5.28 -13.48 0.58
C HIS A 217 -5.53 -14.25 -0.72
N MET A 218 -6.47 -13.79 -1.55
CA MET A 218 -6.75 -14.36 -2.87
C MET A 218 -5.50 -14.37 -3.75
N LEU A 219 -4.76 -13.26 -3.83
CA LEU A 219 -3.57 -13.16 -4.68
C LEU A 219 -2.42 -14.08 -4.25
N LYS A 220 -2.34 -14.46 -2.97
CA LYS A 220 -1.34 -15.44 -2.50
C LYS A 220 -1.50 -16.80 -3.18
N LYS A 221 -2.74 -17.20 -3.55
CA LYS A 221 -2.99 -18.44 -4.29
C LYS A 221 -2.22 -18.49 -5.61
N TYR A 222 -2.04 -17.33 -6.24
CA TYR A 222 -1.33 -17.17 -7.51
C TYR A 222 0.13 -16.70 -7.33
N GLY A 223 0.70 -16.85 -6.14
CA GLY A 223 2.09 -16.50 -5.87
C GLY A 223 2.42 -15.01 -6.01
N THR A 224 1.42 -14.12 -5.93
CA THR A 224 1.62 -12.68 -6.15
C THR A 224 0.98 -11.81 -5.06
N HIS A 225 1.18 -10.50 -5.14
CA HIS A 225 0.57 -9.53 -4.23
C HIS A 225 0.32 -8.20 -4.96
N PRO A 226 -0.59 -7.32 -4.47
CA PRO A 226 -0.99 -6.13 -5.21
C PRO A 226 0.16 -5.20 -5.60
N HIS A 227 1.15 -5.07 -4.72
CA HIS A 227 2.31 -4.22 -5.01
C HIS A 227 3.19 -4.75 -6.15
N ALA A 228 3.27 -6.07 -6.35
CA ALA A 228 4.01 -6.68 -7.46
C ALA A 228 3.29 -6.40 -8.77
N LEU A 229 1.97 -6.58 -8.83
CA LEU A 229 1.16 -6.28 -10.03
C LEU A 229 1.27 -4.81 -10.44
N ARG A 230 1.18 -3.89 -9.48
CA ARG A 230 1.36 -2.46 -9.73
C ARG A 230 2.78 -2.11 -10.19
N HIS A 231 3.79 -2.79 -9.64
CA HIS A 231 5.17 -2.62 -10.08
C HIS A 231 5.36 -3.14 -11.51
N THR A 232 4.77 -4.29 -11.85
CA THR A 232 4.74 -4.85 -13.20
C THR A 232 4.11 -3.86 -14.18
N PHE A 233 2.95 -3.29 -13.84
CA PHE A 233 2.30 -2.26 -14.66
C PHE A 233 3.22 -1.07 -14.93
N ALA A 234 3.78 -0.47 -13.88
CA ALA A 234 4.64 0.70 -14.00
C ALA A 234 5.90 0.40 -14.82
N ARG A 235 6.55 -0.74 -14.58
CA ARG A 235 7.75 -1.15 -15.34
C ARG A 235 7.44 -1.37 -16.81
N ARG A 236 6.29 -1.94 -17.15
CA ARG A 236 5.88 -2.11 -18.55
C ARG A 236 5.70 -0.76 -19.24
N LEU A 237 5.04 0.19 -18.61
CA LEU A 237 4.90 1.54 -19.20
C LEU A 237 6.27 2.23 -19.40
N VAL A 238 7.21 2.06 -18.47
CA VAL A 238 8.59 2.55 -18.64
C VAL A 238 9.27 1.89 -19.85
N ALA A 239 9.14 0.56 -19.99
CA ALA A 239 9.75 -0.18 -21.09
C ALA A 239 9.17 0.22 -22.46
N GLU A 240 7.90 0.61 -22.52
CA GLU A 240 7.24 1.17 -23.70
C GLU A 240 7.58 2.66 -23.94
N GLY A 241 8.46 3.26 -23.13
CA GLY A 241 8.91 4.65 -23.28
C GLY A 241 7.89 5.71 -22.84
N ILE A 242 6.90 5.34 -22.03
CA ILE A 242 5.89 6.30 -21.53
C ILE A 242 6.53 7.23 -20.50
N ASP A 243 6.19 8.52 -20.58
CA ASP A 243 6.71 9.54 -19.67
C ASP A 243 6.40 9.23 -18.19
N ILE A 244 7.37 9.50 -17.33
CA ILE A 244 7.31 9.23 -15.89
C ILE A 244 6.15 10.00 -15.25
N SER A 245 5.80 11.20 -15.75
CA SER A 245 4.68 11.99 -15.22
C SER A 245 3.35 11.31 -15.50
N THR A 246 3.16 10.79 -16.71
CA THR A 246 1.97 9.99 -17.08
C THR A 246 1.87 8.72 -16.23
N ILE A 247 2.98 8.00 -16.02
CA ILE A 247 3.00 6.81 -15.16
C ILE A 247 2.66 7.19 -13.71
N ALA A 248 3.19 8.31 -13.21
CA ALA A 248 2.91 8.81 -11.86
C ALA A 248 1.43 9.18 -11.69
N GLU A 249 0.82 9.77 -12.72
CA GLU A 249 -0.61 10.09 -12.76
C GLU A 249 -1.47 8.83 -12.73
N LEU A 250 -1.25 7.88 -13.65
CA LEU A 250 -2.00 6.62 -13.73
C LEU A 250 -1.93 5.81 -12.44
N THR A 251 -0.72 5.67 -11.88
CA THR A 251 -0.52 4.97 -10.61
C THR A 251 -0.99 5.81 -9.42
N GLY A 252 -1.03 7.13 -9.53
CA GLY A 252 -1.38 8.05 -8.44
C GLY A 252 -0.29 8.16 -7.38
N HIS A 253 0.99 8.18 -7.76
CA HIS A 253 2.09 8.45 -6.84
C HIS A 253 2.15 9.95 -6.50
N SER A 254 2.08 10.28 -5.21
CA SER A 254 2.23 11.65 -4.73
C SER A 254 3.69 12.14 -4.75
N ASP A 255 4.64 11.22 -4.91
CA ASP A 255 6.08 11.51 -5.00
C ASP A 255 6.62 10.87 -6.27
N ILE A 256 7.08 11.71 -7.20
CA ILE A 256 7.64 11.27 -8.48
C ILE A 256 8.90 10.42 -8.29
N ASN A 257 9.58 10.51 -7.15
CA ASN A 257 10.70 9.65 -6.82
C ASN A 257 10.29 8.18 -6.64
N MET A 258 9.02 7.92 -6.28
CA MET A 258 8.48 6.55 -6.28
C MET A 258 8.37 6.01 -7.70
N THR A 259 8.09 6.86 -8.68
CA THR A 259 8.05 6.48 -10.10
C THR A 259 9.45 6.39 -10.72
N ARG A 260 10.40 7.26 -10.32
CA ARG A 260 11.82 7.16 -10.73
C ARG A 260 12.47 5.83 -10.35
N ARG A 261 11.97 5.13 -9.31
CA ARG A 261 12.42 3.77 -8.96
C ARG A 261 12.19 2.75 -10.06
N TYR A 262 11.21 2.98 -10.94
CA TYR A 262 10.92 2.11 -12.08
C TYR A 262 11.80 2.40 -13.30
N SER A 263 12.49 3.55 -13.31
CA SER A 263 13.22 4.08 -14.45
C SER A 263 14.74 3.91 -14.33
N LYS A 264 15.25 2.97 -13.52
CA LYS A 264 16.69 2.64 -13.60
C LYS A 264 16.89 1.84 -14.88
N PRO A 265 17.39 2.45 -15.97
CA PRO A 265 17.54 1.74 -17.22
C PRO A 265 18.71 0.76 -17.02
N SER A 266 18.59 -0.43 -17.58
CA SER A 266 19.72 -1.33 -17.72
C SER A 266 20.77 -0.70 -18.64
N GLN A 267 22.03 -1.16 -18.54
CA GLN A 267 23.09 -0.69 -19.46
C GLN A 267 22.73 -0.94 -20.93
N ALA A 268 21.98 -2.01 -21.23
CA ALA A 268 21.49 -2.31 -22.57
C ALA A 268 20.45 -1.27 -23.05
N GLU A 269 19.51 -0.88 -22.19
CA GLU A 269 18.51 0.16 -22.50
C GLU A 269 19.16 1.55 -22.67
N LEU A 270 20.24 1.85 -21.94
CA LEU A 270 21.01 3.09 -22.15
C LEU A 270 21.72 3.11 -23.50
N ALA A 271 22.32 1.98 -23.91
CA ALA A 271 22.99 1.86 -25.19
C ALA A 271 22.00 2.01 -26.36
N GLU A 272 20.86 1.31 -26.31
CA GLU A 272 19.80 1.41 -27.33
C GLU A 272 19.20 2.82 -27.41
N ALA A 273 19.05 3.51 -26.27
CA ALA A 273 18.56 4.88 -26.24
C ALA A 273 19.54 5.88 -26.89
N ILE A 274 20.85 5.70 -26.72
CA ILE A 274 21.88 6.50 -27.38
C ILE A 274 21.88 6.22 -28.89
N GLU A 275 21.80 4.95 -29.29
CA GLU A 275 21.71 4.59 -30.71
C GLU A 275 20.47 5.19 -31.38
N ARG A 276 19.31 5.20 -30.72
CA ARG A 276 18.08 5.82 -31.26
C ARG A 276 18.09 7.35 -31.29
N ALA A 277 18.83 8.00 -30.39
CA ALA A 277 18.82 9.46 -30.26
C ALA A 277 19.81 10.16 -31.22
N PHE A 278 20.82 9.43 -31.70
CA PHE A 278 21.91 9.99 -32.50
C PHE A 278 22.13 9.27 -33.85
N ILE A 279 21.15 8.46 -34.28
CA ILE A 279 21.05 7.93 -35.65
C ILE A 279 19.78 8.48 -36.30
#